data_AF-A0A969C2U8-F1
#
_entry.id   AF-A0A969C2U8-F1
#
_cell.length_a   1.000
_cell.length_b   1.000
_cell.length_c   1.000
_cell.angle_alpha   90.00
_cell.angle_beta   90.00
_cell.angle_gamma   90.00
#
_symmetry.space_group_name_H-M   'P 1'
#
loop_
_entity.id
_entity.type
_entity.pdbx_description
1 polymer ?
#
loop_
_entity_poly.entity_id
_entity_poly.type
_entity_poly.pdbx_seq_one_letter_code
_entity_poly.pdbx_strand_id
1 'polypeptide(L)'
;MKRGGGIGLLLITALIAGAALLSSGAMASEDKQAEANVKKTAVAQVDLRIAEAMDTDSKSYVPVSSITVPESHKIGNKYFPYEGIGWENELIGYRIYLDERAVADVFGKMTREPALQTIVQNSKYHELAPWGLDVMHVGPSMGIGGLGLYRDGRLQRFGKDATLSADVISGKGRTAEFQLTHSGVEVGGKSGYVRAKYQMVTGSPVTWVSVESSLPENTLASGLVTAANAKLFTPKSQSKAGLISRIGAMERK
;
A
#
# COMPACT_ATOMS: atom_id res chain seq x y z
N MET A 1 22.25 -51.87 -23.12
CA MET A 1 23.30 -51.49 -24.10
C MET A 1 22.65 -50.62 -25.18
N LYS A 2 23.15 -49.38 -25.38
CA LYS A 2 22.92 -48.43 -26.51
C LYS A 2 21.47 -47.95 -26.76
N ARG A 3 21.13 -46.70 -26.45
CA ARG A 3 21.28 -45.46 -27.28
C ARG A 3 20.33 -45.41 -28.49
N GLY A 4 19.37 -44.47 -28.44
CA GLY A 4 19.42 -43.26 -29.27
C GLY A 4 18.64 -43.24 -30.59
N GLY A 5 17.78 -42.23 -30.71
CA GLY A 5 17.15 -41.71 -31.94
C GLY A 5 15.78 -41.12 -31.59
N GLY A 6 15.46 -39.83 -31.65
CA GLY A 6 16.06 -38.69 -32.34
C GLY A 6 15.01 -38.06 -33.27
N ILE A 7 14.89 -36.72 -33.23
CA ILE A 7 14.09 -35.80 -34.09
C ILE A 7 12.70 -35.44 -33.50
N GLY A 8 12.33 -34.18 -33.28
CA GLY A 8 13.00 -32.90 -33.53
C GLY A 8 12.16 -31.73 -32.99
N LEU A 9 12.81 -30.79 -32.30
CA LEU A 9 12.25 -29.48 -31.93
C LEU A 9 12.80 -28.46 -32.93
N LEU A 10 11.90 -27.87 -33.72
CA LEU A 10 12.23 -26.80 -34.66
C LEU A 10 12.29 -25.47 -33.89
N LEU A 11 13.49 -25.04 -33.48
CA LEU A 11 13.73 -23.67 -33.05
C LEU A 11 14.16 -22.87 -34.28
N ILE A 12 13.32 -21.90 -34.68
CA ILE A 12 13.68 -20.89 -35.67
C ILE A 12 14.60 -19.89 -34.96
N THR A 13 15.89 -19.99 -35.18
CA THR A 13 16.87 -18.96 -34.85
C THR A 13 16.85 -17.88 -35.93
N ALA A 14 16.39 -16.69 -35.58
CA ALA A 14 16.75 -15.49 -36.33
C ALA A 14 18.21 -15.15 -35.99
N LEU A 15 19.10 -15.34 -36.96
CA LEU A 15 20.47 -14.83 -36.95
C LEU A 15 20.43 -13.30 -36.88
N ILE A 16 20.91 -12.73 -35.78
CA ILE A 16 21.57 -11.43 -35.82
C ILE A 16 23.04 -11.71 -35.57
N ALA A 17 23.82 -11.69 -36.64
CA ALA A 17 25.26 -11.66 -36.59
C ALA A 17 25.70 -10.29 -36.06
N GLY A 18 26.06 -10.26 -34.79
CA GLY A 18 26.73 -9.14 -34.14
C GLY A 18 27.52 -9.70 -32.97
N ALA A 19 28.83 -9.85 -33.16
CA ALA A 19 29.73 -10.35 -32.13
C ALA A 19 29.75 -9.40 -30.92
N ALA A 20 29.10 -9.82 -29.84
CA ALA A 20 29.41 -9.38 -28.50
C ALA A 20 29.29 -10.59 -27.58
N LEU A 21 30.40 -11.32 -27.41
CA LEU A 21 30.63 -12.05 -26.16
C LEU A 21 30.83 -10.99 -25.07
N LEU A 22 29.75 -10.33 -24.65
CA LEU A 22 29.74 -9.57 -23.42
C LEU A 22 29.64 -10.61 -22.30
N SER A 23 30.78 -10.80 -21.65
CA SER A 23 30.95 -11.66 -20.50
C SER A 23 29.80 -11.47 -19.51
N SER A 24 29.25 -12.56 -19.00
CA SER A 24 28.29 -12.55 -17.87
C SER A 24 28.77 -11.71 -16.68
N GLY A 25 30.10 -11.50 -16.55
CA GLY A 25 30.70 -10.62 -15.55
C GLY A 25 30.47 -9.11 -15.79
N ALA A 26 30.38 -8.65 -17.05
CA ALA A 26 30.12 -7.25 -17.37
C ALA A 26 28.67 -6.87 -17.04
N MET A 27 27.69 -7.68 -17.48
CA MET A 27 26.28 -7.49 -17.12
C MET A 27 26.06 -7.59 -15.60
N ALA A 28 26.69 -8.55 -14.93
CA ALA A 28 26.61 -8.66 -13.47
C ALA A 28 27.28 -7.49 -12.73
N SER A 29 28.27 -6.83 -13.33
CA SER A 29 28.91 -5.64 -12.76
C SER A 29 28.07 -4.38 -12.96
N GLU A 30 27.42 -4.24 -14.13
CA GLU A 30 26.48 -3.17 -14.43
C GLU A 30 25.23 -3.27 -13.54
N ASP A 31 24.66 -4.47 -13.37
CA ASP A 31 23.52 -4.71 -12.47
C ASP A 31 23.88 -4.36 -11.02
N LYS A 32 25.07 -4.76 -10.54
CA LYS A 32 25.55 -4.40 -9.20
C LYS A 32 25.76 -2.91 -9.03
N GLN A 33 26.27 -2.23 -10.05
CA GLN A 33 26.49 -0.78 -10.03
C GLN A 33 25.16 -0.02 -10.10
N ALA A 34 24.20 -0.49 -10.89
CA ALA A 34 22.84 0.02 -10.94
C ALA A 34 22.11 -0.17 -9.60
N GLU A 35 22.19 -1.35 -8.97
CA GLU A 35 21.64 -1.59 -7.64
C GLU A 35 22.30 -0.73 -6.55
N ALA A 36 23.62 -0.53 -6.61
CA ALA A 36 24.34 0.34 -5.68
C ALA A 36 23.92 1.80 -5.84
N ASN A 37 23.72 2.27 -7.08
CA ASN A 37 23.25 3.62 -7.36
C ASN A 37 21.83 3.84 -6.87
N VAL A 38 20.93 2.87 -7.10
CA VAL A 38 19.56 2.87 -6.55
C VAL A 38 19.57 3.00 -5.03
N LYS A 39 20.41 2.22 -4.33
CA LYS A 39 20.51 2.30 -2.86
C LYS A 39 21.00 3.67 -2.37
N LYS A 40 21.77 4.40 -3.19
CA LYS A 40 22.30 5.72 -2.86
C LYS A 40 21.26 6.83 -3.07
N THR A 41 20.35 6.68 -4.02
CA THR A 41 19.28 7.64 -4.31
C THR A 41 17.93 7.26 -3.70
N ALA A 42 17.81 6.06 -3.13
CA ALA A 42 16.60 5.55 -2.52
C ALA A 42 16.06 6.52 -1.46
N VAL A 43 14.75 6.75 -1.55
CA VAL A 43 14.01 7.63 -0.64
C VAL A 43 12.65 7.01 -0.34
N ALA A 44 12.28 7.02 0.93
CA ALA A 44 10.91 6.77 1.36
C ALA A 44 10.20 8.12 1.45
N GLN A 45 8.95 8.19 1.02
CA GLN A 45 8.15 9.41 1.10
C GLN A 45 6.68 9.16 1.42
N VAL A 46 6.06 10.15 2.04
CA VAL A 46 4.61 10.28 2.21
C VAL A 46 4.13 11.40 1.30
N ASP A 47 3.05 11.14 0.57
CA ASP A 47 2.35 12.13 -0.24
C ASP A 47 0.94 12.32 0.34
N LEU A 48 0.69 13.52 0.87
CA LEU A 48 -0.62 13.96 1.31
C LEU A 48 -0.93 15.27 0.59
N ARG A 49 -1.80 15.20 -0.41
CA ARG A 49 -2.19 16.36 -1.21
C ARG A 49 -3.70 16.46 -1.33
N ILE A 50 -4.21 17.68 -1.38
CA ILE A 50 -5.63 17.99 -1.49
C ILE A 50 -5.90 18.92 -2.67
N ALA A 51 -7.11 18.84 -3.21
CA ALA A 51 -7.61 19.82 -4.15
C ALA A 51 -7.98 21.12 -3.41
N GLU A 52 -7.84 22.27 -4.07
CA GLU A 52 -8.29 23.56 -3.54
C GLU A 52 -9.83 23.62 -3.42
N ALA A 53 -10.54 22.87 -4.26
CA ALA A 53 -12.00 22.74 -4.25
C ALA A 53 -12.44 21.30 -4.51
N MET A 54 -13.42 20.82 -3.73
CA MET A 54 -14.07 19.52 -3.93
C MET A 54 -14.92 19.49 -5.21
N ASP A 55 -15.17 18.30 -5.75
CA ASP A 55 -16.11 18.07 -6.87
C ASP A 55 -15.77 18.81 -8.17
N THR A 56 -14.54 19.25 -8.32
CA THR A 56 -14.02 19.80 -9.58
C THR A 56 -13.12 18.79 -10.26
N ASP A 57 -12.96 18.90 -11.59
CA ASP A 57 -11.85 18.28 -12.31
C ASP A 57 -10.54 19.00 -11.95
N SER A 58 -10.23 19.05 -10.65
CA SER A 58 -9.04 19.70 -10.13
C SER A 58 -7.82 19.02 -10.71
N LYS A 59 -7.12 19.73 -11.58
CA LYS A 59 -5.83 19.31 -12.13
C LYS A 59 -4.66 19.67 -11.21
N SER A 60 -4.94 20.41 -10.13
CA SER A 60 -3.95 20.88 -9.17
C SER A 60 -4.23 20.30 -7.79
N TYR A 61 -3.18 19.78 -7.16
CA TYR A 61 -3.22 19.24 -5.81
C TYR A 61 -2.07 19.84 -5.01
N VAL A 62 -2.37 20.41 -3.86
CA VAL A 62 -1.40 21.08 -2.99
C VAL A 62 -1.02 20.17 -1.83
N PRO A 63 0.27 20.06 -1.48
CA PRO A 63 0.71 19.27 -0.35
C PRO A 63 0.29 19.91 0.97
N VAL A 64 -0.13 19.07 1.93
CA VAL A 64 -0.43 19.46 3.30
C VAL A 64 0.25 18.50 4.28
N SER A 65 0.61 18.99 5.47
CA SER A 65 1.23 18.15 6.51
C SER A 65 0.20 17.50 7.44
N SER A 66 -1.02 18.02 7.51
CA SER A 66 -2.09 17.47 8.33
C SER A 66 -3.45 17.80 7.73
N ILE A 67 -4.43 16.92 7.95
CA ILE A 67 -5.83 17.15 7.60
C ILE A 67 -6.76 16.37 8.52
N THR A 68 -7.84 17.02 8.93
CA THR A 68 -9.08 16.33 9.34
C THR A 68 -9.97 16.22 8.11
N VAL A 69 -10.32 14.99 7.73
CA VAL A 69 -11.16 14.73 6.55
C VAL A 69 -12.50 15.45 6.74
N PRO A 70 -12.86 16.39 5.85
CA PRO A 70 -14.11 17.13 5.99
C PRO A 70 -15.33 16.21 5.83
N GLU A 71 -16.40 16.46 6.58
CA GLU A 71 -17.66 15.70 6.48
C GLU A 71 -18.31 15.74 5.08
N SER A 72 -18.03 16.81 4.33
CA SER A 72 -18.45 16.97 2.94
C SER A 72 -17.71 16.05 1.97
N HIS A 73 -16.59 15.43 2.38
CA HIS A 73 -15.89 14.46 1.55
C HIS A 73 -16.79 13.26 1.23
N LYS A 74 -16.74 12.80 -0.02
CA LYS A 74 -17.45 11.63 -0.52
C LYS A 74 -16.51 10.82 -1.41
N ILE A 75 -16.70 9.51 -1.42
CA ILE A 75 -16.01 8.61 -2.36
C ILE A 75 -16.15 9.15 -3.78
N GLY A 76 -15.03 9.26 -4.50
CA GLY A 76 -15.02 9.76 -5.88
C GLY A 76 -15.20 11.27 -6.07
N ASN A 77 -15.32 12.08 -5.02
CA ASN A 77 -15.44 13.54 -5.12
C ASN A 77 -14.11 14.24 -5.49
N LYS A 78 -13.05 13.45 -5.68
CA LYS A 78 -11.72 13.83 -6.17
C LYS A 78 -10.96 14.83 -5.29
N TYR A 79 -11.33 14.94 -4.02
CA TYR A 79 -10.64 15.82 -3.07
C TYR A 79 -9.17 15.43 -2.85
N PHE A 80 -8.86 14.13 -2.90
CA PHE A 80 -7.49 13.61 -2.89
C PHE A 80 -7.13 13.08 -4.30
N PRO A 81 -5.88 13.23 -4.77
CA PRO A 81 -5.50 12.91 -6.15
C PRO A 81 -5.76 11.45 -6.51
N TYR A 82 -5.53 10.55 -5.56
CA TYR A 82 -5.77 9.13 -5.66
C TYR A 82 -6.65 8.64 -4.49
N GLU A 83 -7.61 9.44 -4.03
CA GLU A 83 -8.58 9.09 -2.96
C GLU A 83 -8.03 8.92 -1.53
N GLY A 84 -6.78 9.32 -1.26
CA GLY A 84 -6.30 9.36 0.13
C GLY A 84 -4.85 9.78 0.30
N ILE A 85 -4.19 9.23 1.32
CA ILE A 85 -2.77 9.44 1.62
C ILE A 85 -1.94 8.32 1.01
N GLY A 86 -0.86 8.67 0.32
CA GLY A 86 0.04 7.72 -0.32
C GLY A 86 1.38 7.67 0.40
N TRP A 87 2.05 6.53 0.35
CA TRP A 87 3.45 6.43 0.75
C TRP A 87 4.19 5.40 -0.09
N GLU A 88 5.47 5.64 -0.35
CA GLU A 88 6.26 4.78 -1.23
C GLU A 88 7.74 4.82 -0.91
N ASN A 89 8.46 3.85 -1.45
CA ASN A 89 9.90 3.90 -1.61
C ASN A 89 10.30 3.41 -3.02
N GLU A 90 11.57 3.05 -3.19
CA GLU A 90 12.10 2.60 -4.48
C GLU A 90 11.64 1.20 -4.91
N LEU A 91 10.94 0.47 -4.05
CA LEU A 91 10.48 -0.90 -4.28
C LEU A 91 8.97 -0.99 -4.45
N ILE A 92 8.20 -0.20 -3.69
CA ILE A 92 6.74 -0.34 -3.59
C ILE A 92 6.07 0.99 -3.23
N GLY A 93 4.81 1.13 -3.64
CA GLY A 93 3.93 2.21 -3.21
C GLY A 93 2.67 1.66 -2.55
N TYR A 94 2.05 2.49 -1.74
CA TYR A 94 0.81 2.19 -1.03
C TYR A 94 -0.08 3.42 -0.97
N ARG A 95 -1.35 3.18 -0.64
CA ARG A 95 -2.33 4.20 -0.29
C ARG A 95 -3.18 3.72 0.87
N ILE A 96 -3.69 4.66 1.67
CA ILE A 96 -4.90 4.46 2.47
C ILE A 96 -5.96 5.46 2.03
N TYR A 97 -7.17 4.96 1.77
CA TYR A 97 -8.34 5.80 1.47
C TYR A 97 -8.66 6.68 2.68
N LEU A 98 -8.80 7.99 2.44
CA LEU A 98 -9.17 8.96 3.48
C LEU A 98 -10.67 9.24 3.44
N ASP A 99 -11.46 8.17 3.55
CA ASP A 99 -12.92 8.18 3.60
C ASP A 99 -13.42 7.07 4.54
N GLU A 100 -14.72 6.77 4.53
CA GLU A 100 -15.31 5.74 5.39
C GLU A 100 -14.72 4.34 5.17
N ARG A 101 -14.01 4.10 4.07
CA ARG A 101 -13.34 2.83 3.81
C ARG A 101 -12.17 2.64 4.78
N ALA A 102 -11.28 3.63 4.88
CA ALA A 102 -10.03 3.55 5.64
C ALA A 102 -9.23 2.25 5.37
N VAL A 103 -9.21 1.82 4.10
CA VAL A 103 -8.54 0.60 3.64
C VAL A 103 -7.19 0.92 3.02
N ALA A 104 -6.20 0.05 3.20
CA ALA A 104 -4.92 0.15 2.54
C ALA A 104 -4.85 -0.66 1.23
N ASP A 105 -4.29 -0.04 0.20
CA ASP A 105 -4.03 -0.59 -1.14
C ASP A 105 -2.54 -0.54 -1.48
N VAL A 106 -2.15 -1.32 -2.49
CA VAL A 106 -0.76 -1.46 -2.94
C VAL A 106 -0.62 -1.05 -4.40
N PHE A 107 0.30 -0.12 -4.65
CA PHE A 107 0.74 0.24 -5.99
C PHE A 107 1.96 -0.59 -6.39
N GLY A 108 1.85 -1.29 -7.51
CA GLY A 108 2.97 -1.91 -8.19
C GLY A 108 3.69 -0.85 -9.01
N LYS A 109 4.97 -0.61 -8.72
CA LYS A 109 5.76 0.44 -9.38
C LYS A 109 6.50 -0.09 -10.60
N MET A 110 6.53 0.71 -11.66
CA MET A 110 7.34 0.45 -12.85
C MET A 110 8.75 1.06 -12.77
N THR A 111 8.95 2.01 -11.85
CA THR A 111 10.21 2.72 -11.65
C THR A 111 10.64 2.67 -10.19
N ARG A 112 11.95 2.80 -9.96
CA ARG A 112 12.51 2.96 -8.61
C ARG A 112 12.47 4.41 -8.11
N GLU A 113 12.24 5.36 -9.00
CA GLU A 113 12.04 6.75 -8.63
C GLU A 113 10.69 6.95 -7.91
N PRO A 114 10.58 7.95 -7.03
CA PRO A 114 9.30 8.33 -6.43
C PRO A 114 8.31 8.78 -7.51
N ALA A 115 7.08 8.31 -7.43
CA ALA A 115 6.08 8.47 -8.48
C ALA A 115 4.76 9.05 -7.98
N LEU A 116 4.43 8.99 -6.69
CA LEU A 116 3.14 9.42 -6.15
C LEU A 116 2.81 10.89 -6.46
N GLN A 117 3.81 11.77 -6.45
CA GLN A 117 3.62 13.20 -6.77
C GLN A 117 3.21 13.45 -8.23
N THR A 118 3.52 12.52 -9.13
CA THR A 118 3.17 12.61 -10.56
C THR A 118 1.73 12.19 -10.82
N ILE A 119 1.10 11.53 -9.86
CA ILE A 119 -0.26 11.04 -9.99
C ILE A 119 -1.23 12.21 -9.89
N VAL A 120 -2.09 12.32 -10.91
CA VAL A 120 -3.21 13.26 -10.98
C VAL A 120 -4.50 12.54 -11.37
N GLN A 121 -5.62 13.20 -11.06
CA GLN A 121 -7.01 12.74 -11.12
C GLN A 121 -7.44 11.89 -12.34
N ASN A 122 -6.87 12.13 -13.53
CA ASN A 122 -7.26 11.40 -14.75
C ASN A 122 -6.52 10.07 -14.95
N SER A 123 -5.76 9.62 -13.95
CA SER A 123 -5.09 8.33 -14.01
C SER A 123 -6.12 7.22 -13.77
N LYS A 124 -6.38 6.38 -14.77
CA LYS A 124 -7.11 5.13 -14.55
C LYS A 124 -6.17 4.19 -13.78
N TYR A 125 -6.30 4.15 -12.46
CA TYR A 125 -5.35 3.47 -11.58
C TYR A 125 -5.21 1.96 -11.84
N HIS A 126 -6.18 1.31 -12.50
CA HIS A 126 -6.10 -0.10 -12.90
C HIS A 126 -5.54 -0.32 -14.31
N GLU A 127 -5.20 0.75 -15.04
CA GLU A 127 -4.45 0.66 -16.29
C GLU A 127 -2.96 0.91 -15.99
N LEU A 128 -2.09 0.21 -16.72
CA LEU A 128 -0.65 0.38 -16.56
C LEU A 128 -0.23 1.80 -16.96
N ALA A 129 0.25 2.58 -16.01
CA ALA A 129 0.77 3.92 -16.21
C ALA A 129 2.31 3.96 -16.01
N PRO A 130 3.01 5.03 -16.41
CA PRO A 130 4.45 5.16 -16.19
C PRO A 130 4.86 5.05 -14.71
N TRP A 131 3.99 5.47 -13.79
CA TRP A 131 4.21 5.33 -12.34
C TRP A 131 3.92 3.92 -11.81
N GLY A 132 3.19 3.09 -12.56
CA GLY A 132 2.71 1.80 -12.10
C GLY A 132 1.22 1.59 -12.31
N LEU A 133 0.65 0.72 -11.50
CA LEU A 133 -0.80 0.54 -11.38
C LEU A 133 -1.18 0.10 -9.96
N ASP A 134 -2.44 0.25 -9.63
CA ASP A 134 -3.08 -0.32 -8.44
C ASP A 134 -3.32 -1.81 -8.65
N VAL A 135 -2.51 -2.64 -7.97
CA VAL A 135 -2.43 -4.08 -8.19
C VAL A 135 -3.52 -4.82 -7.42
N MET A 136 -4.17 -4.18 -6.45
CA MET A 136 -5.09 -4.85 -5.54
C MET A 136 -6.53 -4.39 -5.76
N HIS A 137 -7.39 -5.32 -6.22
CA HIS A 137 -8.83 -5.10 -6.18
C HIS A 137 -9.37 -5.51 -4.81
N VAL A 138 -9.39 -4.59 -3.84
CA VAL A 138 -9.75 -4.88 -2.44
C VAL A 138 -11.21 -5.27 -2.21
N GLY A 139 -12.11 -5.03 -3.16
CA GLY A 139 -13.53 -5.41 -3.05
C GLY A 139 -14.14 -4.98 -1.70
N PRO A 140 -15.00 -5.80 -1.05
CA PRO A 140 -15.55 -5.46 0.26
C PRO A 140 -14.57 -5.67 1.42
N SER A 141 -13.34 -6.13 1.18
CA SER A 141 -12.39 -6.44 2.26
C SER A 141 -11.81 -5.19 2.92
N MET A 142 -11.16 -5.36 4.07
CA MET A 142 -10.39 -4.31 4.74
C MET A 142 -9.00 -4.08 4.14
N GLY A 143 -8.71 -4.62 2.94
CA GLY A 143 -7.38 -4.55 2.31
C GLY A 143 -6.29 -5.19 3.15
N ILE A 144 -5.03 -4.90 2.80
CA ILE A 144 -3.88 -5.46 3.53
C ILE A 144 -3.59 -4.61 4.76
N GLY A 145 -3.81 -5.15 5.96
CA GLY A 145 -3.50 -4.46 7.20
C GLY A 145 -4.51 -3.37 7.61
N GLY A 146 -5.60 -3.17 6.86
CA GLY A 146 -6.62 -2.17 7.24
C GLY A 146 -7.27 -2.51 8.58
N LEU A 147 -7.51 -1.48 9.38
CA LEU A 147 -7.97 -1.62 10.76
C LEU A 147 -9.49 -1.48 10.86
N GLY A 148 -10.08 -2.27 11.75
CA GLY A 148 -11.51 -2.20 12.01
C GLY A 148 -11.88 -2.73 13.38
N LEU A 149 -13.19 -2.76 13.62
CA LEU A 149 -13.81 -3.26 14.83
C LEU A 149 -14.17 -4.74 14.64
N TYR A 150 -13.78 -5.58 15.59
CA TYR A 150 -14.22 -6.98 15.65
C TYR A 150 -15.43 -7.10 16.56
N ARG A 151 -16.62 -7.29 15.98
CA ARG A 151 -17.88 -7.45 16.71
C ARG A 151 -18.79 -8.44 16.01
N ASP A 152 -19.53 -9.21 16.81
CA ASP A 152 -20.49 -10.20 16.31
C ASP A 152 -19.86 -11.19 15.33
N GLY A 153 -18.61 -11.58 15.62
CA GLY A 153 -17.82 -12.51 14.80
C GLY A 153 -17.31 -11.94 13.47
N ARG A 154 -17.53 -10.66 13.19
CA ARG A 154 -17.19 -10.03 11.90
C ARG A 154 -16.30 -8.80 12.08
N LEU A 155 -15.49 -8.53 11.06
CA LEU A 155 -14.74 -7.28 10.95
C LEU A 155 -15.65 -6.20 10.36
N GLN A 156 -15.72 -5.05 11.03
CA GLN A 156 -16.54 -3.90 10.67
C GLN A 156 -15.66 -2.65 10.59
N ARG A 157 -16.04 -1.67 9.76
CA ARG A 157 -15.35 -0.38 9.69
C ARG A 157 -15.60 0.43 10.98
N PHE A 158 -14.81 1.48 11.23
CA PHE A 158 -14.99 2.34 12.41
C PHE A 158 -16.31 3.12 12.44
N GLY A 159 -17.04 3.14 11.32
CA GLY A 159 -18.35 3.78 11.19
C GLY A 159 -18.24 5.15 10.54
N LYS A 160 -19.35 5.59 9.92
CA LYS A 160 -19.44 6.89 9.21
C LYS A 160 -19.34 8.11 10.13
N ASP A 161 -19.63 7.92 11.42
CA ASP A 161 -19.67 9.00 12.42
C ASP A 161 -18.30 9.21 13.08
N ALA A 162 -17.32 8.33 12.81
CA ALA A 162 -15.94 8.52 13.25
C ALA A 162 -15.27 9.60 12.41
N THR A 163 -14.60 10.54 13.07
CA THR A 163 -13.77 11.55 12.42
C THR A 163 -12.42 10.95 12.05
N LEU A 164 -12.03 11.04 10.78
CA LEU A 164 -10.73 10.61 10.29
C LEU A 164 -9.79 11.82 10.13
N SER A 165 -8.59 11.74 10.70
CA SER A 165 -7.50 12.68 10.41
C SER A 165 -6.22 11.96 9.98
N ALA A 166 -5.37 12.68 9.24
CA ALA A 166 -4.07 12.23 8.80
C ALA A 166 -3.00 13.28 9.11
N ASP A 167 -1.86 12.84 9.65
CA ASP A 167 -0.73 13.69 10.01
C ASP A 167 0.57 13.12 9.44
N VAL A 168 1.29 13.91 8.64
CA VAL A 168 2.61 13.56 8.13
C VAL A 168 3.64 13.90 9.21
N ILE A 169 4.31 12.88 9.75
CA ILE A 169 5.32 13.01 10.80
C ILE A 169 6.71 13.21 10.15
N SER A 170 7.02 12.40 9.14
CA SER A 170 8.25 12.49 8.36
C SER A 170 7.95 12.24 6.89
N GLY A 171 7.95 13.30 6.09
CA GLY A 171 7.44 13.25 4.71
C GLY A 171 8.41 12.68 3.68
N LYS A 172 9.73 12.77 3.88
CA LYS A 172 10.73 12.31 2.90
C LYS A 172 12.09 12.05 3.55
N GLY A 173 12.69 10.89 3.28
CA GLY A 173 14.03 10.57 3.77
C GLY A 173 14.36 9.08 3.70
N ARG A 174 15.26 8.61 4.57
CA ARG A 174 15.50 7.16 4.74
C ARG A 174 14.31 6.42 5.35
N THR A 175 13.51 7.16 6.13
CA THR A 175 12.29 6.71 6.78
C THR A 175 11.20 7.72 6.47
N ALA A 176 9.99 7.23 6.19
CA ALA A 176 8.79 8.02 5.99
C ALA A 176 7.74 7.58 7.02
N GLU A 177 7.06 8.54 7.63
CA GLU A 177 6.11 8.31 8.73
C GLU A 177 4.88 9.19 8.62
N PHE A 178 3.72 8.60 8.88
CA PHE A 178 2.47 9.32 9.08
C PHE A 178 1.58 8.62 10.10
N GLN A 179 0.59 9.33 10.61
CA GLN A 179 -0.40 8.82 11.53
C GLN A 179 -1.80 9.03 10.98
N LEU A 180 -2.66 8.03 11.13
CA LEU A 180 -4.10 8.17 10.98
C LEU A 180 -4.76 8.11 12.35
N THR A 181 -5.72 9.00 12.59
CA THR A 181 -6.53 9.01 13.80
C THR A 181 -8.00 8.86 13.43
N HIS A 182 -8.65 7.84 13.98
CA HIS A 182 -10.10 7.74 14.02
C HIS A 182 -10.55 8.16 15.41
N SER A 183 -11.24 9.28 15.52
CA SER A 183 -11.84 9.79 16.76
C SER A 183 -13.36 9.62 16.72
N GLY A 184 -14.02 9.59 17.87
CA GLY A 184 -15.47 9.43 17.91
C GLY A 184 -15.94 8.00 17.59
N VAL A 185 -15.06 7.00 17.74
CA VAL A 185 -15.39 5.60 17.41
C VAL A 185 -16.28 5.02 18.50
N GLU A 186 -17.52 4.66 18.15
CA GLU A 186 -18.52 4.18 19.10
C GLU A 186 -18.43 2.66 19.36
N VAL A 187 -18.30 2.28 20.63
CA VAL A 187 -18.22 0.90 21.12
C VAL A 187 -19.04 0.76 22.40
N GLY A 188 -20.13 -0.02 22.35
CA GLY A 188 -20.91 -0.34 23.55
C GLY A 188 -21.43 0.89 24.30
N GLY A 189 -21.85 1.93 23.56
CA GLY A 189 -22.34 3.20 24.11
C GLY A 189 -21.25 4.13 24.63
N LYS A 190 -19.98 3.88 24.32
CA LYS A 190 -18.85 4.76 24.64
C LYS A 190 -18.10 5.15 23.37
N SER A 191 -17.72 6.42 23.31
CA SER A 191 -16.86 6.97 22.27
C SER A 191 -15.39 6.83 22.64
N GLY A 192 -14.53 6.61 21.64
CA GLY A 192 -13.08 6.58 21.83
C GLY A 192 -12.30 6.84 20.55
N TYR A 193 -11.01 6.55 20.57
CA TYR A 193 -10.13 6.75 19.42
C TYR A 193 -9.26 5.52 19.08
N VAL A 194 -8.78 5.52 17.85
CA VAL A 194 -7.76 4.62 17.33
C VAL A 194 -6.73 5.45 16.57
N ARG A 195 -5.48 5.42 17.01
CA ARG A 195 -4.33 6.05 16.35
C ARG A 195 -3.45 4.98 15.76
N ALA A 196 -3.19 5.06 14.46
CA ALA A 196 -2.34 4.12 13.73
C ALA A 196 -1.18 4.89 13.09
N LYS A 197 0.05 4.63 13.54
CA LYS A 197 1.27 5.18 12.96
C LYS A 197 1.86 4.20 11.96
N TYR A 198 2.08 4.67 10.75
CA TYR A 198 2.65 3.93 9.63
C TYR A 198 4.09 4.40 9.41
N GLN A 199 5.01 3.45 9.26
CA GLN A 199 6.42 3.71 9.04
C GLN A 199 6.95 2.83 7.91
N MET A 200 7.66 3.44 6.97
CA MET A 200 8.38 2.76 5.90
C MET A 200 9.83 3.22 5.87
N VAL A 201 10.74 2.32 5.48
CA VAL A 201 12.16 2.63 5.26
C VAL A 201 12.57 2.28 3.83
N THR A 202 13.64 2.92 3.35
CA THR A 202 14.25 2.53 2.08
C THR A 202 14.84 1.12 2.14
N GLY A 203 14.90 0.43 1.00
CA GLY A 203 15.44 -0.93 0.88
C GLY A 203 14.52 -2.04 1.40
N SER A 204 13.30 -1.72 1.85
CA SER A 204 12.35 -2.69 2.40
C SER A 204 10.95 -2.46 1.84
N PRO A 205 10.26 -3.48 1.31
CA PRO A 205 8.86 -3.33 0.91
C PRO A 205 7.90 -3.29 2.10
N VAL A 206 8.38 -3.40 3.34
CA VAL A 206 7.52 -3.55 4.53
C VAL A 206 7.13 -2.18 5.10
N THR A 207 5.84 -2.03 5.39
CA THR A 207 5.32 -0.95 6.24
C THR A 207 5.02 -1.48 7.63
N TRP A 208 5.58 -0.84 8.65
CA TRP A 208 5.30 -1.13 10.06
C TRP A 208 4.15 -0.27 10.54
N VAL A 209 3.18 -0.89 11.23
CA VAL A 209 2.00 -0.20 11.77
C VAL A 209 1.97 -0.38 13.28
N SER A 210 1.99 0.72 14.03
CA SER A 210 1.82 0.75 15.49
C SER A 210 0.47 1.36 15.83
N VAL A 211 -0.33 0.67 16.66
CA VAL A 211 -1.70 1.08 16.97
C VAL A 211 -1.85 1.38 18.46
N GLU A 212 -2.38 2.54 18.77
CA GLU A 212 -2.80 2.98 20.10
C GLU A 212 -4.32 3.19 20.09
N SER A 213 -5.01 2.76 21.14
CA SER A 213 -6.47 2.89 21.20
C SER A 213 -6.99 3.07 22.62
N SER A 214 -8.04 3.88 22.75
CA SER A 214 -8.81 4.01 24.01
C SER A 214 -10.01 3.08 24.06
N LEU A 215 -10.20 2.22 23.05
CA LEU A 215 -11.34 1.31 22.98
C LEU A 215 -11.18 0.15 23.97
N PRO A 216 -12.28 -0.50 24.39
CA PRO A 216 -12.20 -1.71 25.20
C PRO A 216 -11.30 -2.78 24.56
N GLU A 217 -10.64 -3.57 25.39
CA GLU A 217 -9.77 -4.67 24.92
C GLU A 217 -10.50 -5.62 23.95
N ASN A 218 -9.75 -6.25 23.05
CA ASN A 218 -10.26 -7.21 22.06
C ASN A 218 -11.30 -6.64 21.07
N THR A 219 -11.40 -5.31 20.95
CA THR A 219 -12.31 -4.64 20.00
C THR A 219 -11.68 -4.42 18.63
N LEU A 220 -10.36 -4.32 18.54
CA LEU A 220 -9.67 -4.04 17.27
C LEU A 220 -9.25 -5.31 16.55
N ALA A 221 -9.34 -5.27 15.22
CA ALA A 221 -8.83 -6.29 14.33
C ALA A 221 -8.27 -5.66 13.05
N SER A 222 -7.49 -6.44 12.32
CA SER A 222 -6.88 -6.05 11.05
C SER A 222 -7.26 -7.02 9.95
N GLY A 223 -7.47 -6.49 8.75
CA GLY A 223 -7.80 -7.26 7.55
C GLY A 223 -6.60 -7.95 6.93
N LEU A 224 -6.85 -9.13 6.35
CA LEU A 224 -5.98 -9.76 5.37
C LEU A 224 -6.81 -10.04 4.12
N VAL A 225 -6.26 -9.71 2.95
CA VAL A 225 -6.88 -10.10 1.68
C VAL A 225 -6.51 -11.53 1.36
N THR A 226 -7.50 -12.40 1.29
CA THR A 226 -7.31 -13.78 0.84
C THR A 226 -7.50 -13.85 -0.67
N ALA A 227 -6.44 -14.25 -1.40
CA ALA A 227 -6.58 -14.70 -2.77
C ALA A 227 -7.11 -16.15 -2.78
N ALA A 228 -7.89 -16.55 -3.79
CA ALA A 228 -8.47 -17.90 -3.87
C ALA A 228 -7.41 -19.03 -3.83
N ASN A 229 -6.16 -18.70 -4.15
CA ASN A 229 -4.98 -19.58 -4.14
C ASN A 229 -3.99 -19.26 -3.00
N ALA A 230 -4.34 -18.38 -2.05
CA ALA A 230 -3.45 -18.04 -0.95
C ALA A 230 -3.28 -19.23 0.00
N LYS A 231 -2.04 -19.63 0.26
CA LYS A 231 -1.71 -20.62 1.29
C LYS A 231 -1.53 -19.92 2.63
N LEU A 232 -2.31 -20.29 3.62
CA LEU A 232 -2.10 -19.85 5.00
C LEU A 232 -0.84 -20.53 5.55
N PHE A 233 0.15 -19.74 5.92
CA PHE A 233 1.31 -20.22 6.67
C PHE A 233 1.10 -19.90 8.14
N THR A 234 0.89 -20.92 8.97
CA THR A 234 0.80 -20.76 10.43
C THR A 234 2.19 -20.93 11.04
N PRO A 235 2.73 -19.91 11.74
CA PRO A 235 4.01 -20.05 12.44
C PRO A 235 3.93 -21.11 13.54
N LYS A 236 5.00 -21.89 13.74
CA LYS A 236 5.08 -22.96 14.74
C LYS A 236 5.32 -22.47 16.19
N SER A 237 5.52 -21.18 16.42
CA SER A 237 5.67 -20.62 17.77
C SER A 237 5.03 -19.22 17.89
N GLN A 238 4.27 -19.02 18.97
CA GLN A 238 3.85 -17.69 19.39
C GLN A 238 4.97 -17.09 20.25
N SER A 239 5.70 -16.11 19.72
CA SER A 239 6.58 -15.26 20.54
C SER A 239 5.73 -14.24 21.30
N LYS A 240 6.05 -14.05 22.59
CA LYS A 240 5.32 -13.25 23.59
C LYS A 240 5.36 -11.71 23.40
N ALA A 241 5.52 -11.21 22.18
CA ALA A 241 5.52 -9.78 21.92
C ALA A 241 4.70 -9.43 20.67
N GLY A 242 3.73 -8.53 20.82
CA GLY A 242 3.07 -7.84 19.74
C GLY A 242 1.67 -8.35 19.40
N LEU A 243 0.67 -7.52 19.71
CA LEU A 243 -0.71 -7.50 19.19
C LEU A 243 -1.31 -8.87 18.79
N ILE A 244 -2.20 -9.40 19.63
CA ILE A 244 -3.17 -10.43 19.20
C ILE A 244 -4.14 -9.74 18.23
N SER A 245 -3.77 -9.67 16.95
CA SER A 245 -4.74 -9.37 15.90
C SER A 245 -5.61 -10.61 15.71
N ARG A 246 -6.90 -10.50 16.03
CA ARG A 246 -7.86 -11.47 15.52
C ARG A 246 -7.97 -11.21 14.02
N ILE A 247 -7.52 -12.17 13.22
CA ILE A 247 -7.67 -12.14 11.76
C ILE A 247 -9.14 -12.47 11.46
N GLY A 248 -9.89 -11.48 10.99
CA GLY A 248 -11.27 -11.65 10.55
C GLY A 248 -11.36 -11.59 9.03
N ALA A 249 -11.95 -12.61 8.40
CA ALA A 249 -12.28 -12.56 6.98
C ALA A 249 -13.63 -11.84 6.80
N MET A 250 -13.71 -10.93 5.84
CA MET A 250 -14.98 -10.36 5.40
C MET A 250 -15.46 -11.17 4.19
N GLU A 251 -16.49 -11.98 4.37
CA GLU A 251 -17.07 -12.78 3.29
C GLU A 251 -17.72 -11.87 2.25
N ARG A 252 -17.45 -12.15 0.97
CA ARG A 252 -18.19 -11.57 -0.16
C ARG A 252 -19.63 -12.08 -0.07
N LYS A 253 -20.62 -11.17 -0.05
CA LYS A 253 -22.01 -11.53 -0.37
C LYS A 253 -22.15 -11.67 -1.88
#